data_AF-A0A4C1WJJ0-F1
#
_entry.id   AF-A0A4C1WJJ0-F1
#
_cell.length_a   1.000
_cell.length_b   1.000
_cell.length_c   1.000
_cell.angle_alpha   90.00
_cell.angle_beta   90.00
_cell.angle_gamma   90.00
#
_symmetry.space_group_name_H-M   'P 1'
#
loop_
_entity.id
_entity.type
_entity.pdbx_description
1 polymer ?
#
loop_
_entity_poly.entity_id
_entity_poly.type
_entity_poly.pdbx_seq_one_letter_code
_entity_poly.pdbx_strand_id
1 'polypeptide(L)'
;MELKLDFGIFLDDPQYSGLVKSCEDIKENIIKLNKVIDECAEIREKHFDKLTKEDRIELHLFMLYAMNGCYWMTLRLNGVDPTKHPIKQELHRIKEAMLRWKQIKELKNRPKVDKEAAKRFIRSGLWDPKSDEPGCSVNKKMKFEDD
;
A
#
# COMPACT_ATOMS: atom_id res chain seq x y z
N MET A 1 24.46 18.81 6.71
CA MET A 1 24.07 20.18 7.12
C MET A 1 23.55 20.09 8.55
N GLU A 2 24.31 20.55 9.55
CA GLU A 2 23.82 20.56 10.93
C GLU A 2 22.82 21.71 11.10
N LEU A 3 21.54 21.37 11.28
CA LEU A 3 20.51 22.33 11.70
C LEU A 3 20.74 22.68 13.17
N LYS A 4 21.44 23.79 13.46
CA LYS A 4 21.48 24.37 14.80
C LYS A 4 20.28 25.32 14.94
N LEU A 5 19.28 24.90 15.71
CA LEU A 5 18.22 25.78 16.18
C LEU A 5 18.76 26.49 17.41
N ASP A 6 18.95 27.81 17.30
CA ASP A 6 19.31 28.66 18.43
C ASP A 6 18.03 29.29 18.98
N PHE A 7 17.64 28.87 20.19
CA PHE A 7 16.45 29.38 20.87
C PHE A 7 16.79 30.56 21.80
N GLY A 8 18.08 30.93 21.94
CA GLY A 8 18.53 32.07 22.74
C GLY A 8 17.88 32.15 24.12
N ILE A 9 17.32 33.31 24.45
CA ILE A 9 16.65 33.60 25.73
C ILE A 9 15.43 32.71 26.02
N PHE A 10 14.85 32.08 25.00
CA PHE A 10 13.68 31.21 25.16
C PHE A 10 14.03 29.82 25.68
N LEU A 11 15.32 29.45 25.67
CA LEU A 11 15.78 28.17 26.20
C LEU A 11 15.64 28.09 27.72
N ASP A 12 15.84 29.23 28.39
CA ASP A 12 15.88 29.34 29.86
C ASP A 12 14.51 29.66 30.47
N ASP A 13 13.52 30.03 29.65
CA ASP A 13 12.18 30.40 30.10
C ASP A 13 11.26 29.16 30.20
N PRO A 14 10.77 28.81 31.42
CA PRO A 14 9.88 27.66 31.62
C PRO A 14 8.60 27.71 30.78
N GLN A 15 8.12 28.91 30.43
CA GLN A 15 6.91 29.10 29.63
C GLN A 15 7.04 28.52 28.21
N TYR A 16 8.24 28.56 27.62
CA TYR A 16 8.48 28.12 26.24
C TYR A 16 9.10 26.73 26.12
N SER A 17 9.41 26.08 27.26
CA SER A 17 10.02 24.75 27.32
C SER A 17 9.32 23.69 26.44
N GLY A 18 7.98 23.68 26.41
CA GLY A 18 7.21 22.75 25.59
C GLY A 18 7.33 22.99 24.08
N LEU A 19 7.44 24.27 23.68
CA LEU A 19 7.64 24.64 22.27
C LEU A 19 9.06 24.29 21.82
N VAL A 20 10.07 24.62 22.63
CA VAL A 20 11.48 24.29 22.37
C VAL A 20 11.62 22.78 22.15
N LYS A 21 11.06 21.96 23.07
CA LYS A 21 11.07 20.50 22.93
C LYS A 21 10.41 20.02 21.63
N SER A 22 9.26 20.60 21.28
CA SER A 22 8.55 20.24 20.04
C SER A 22 9.40 20.57 18.80
N CYS A 23 10.12 21.70 18.80
CA CYS A 23 11.02 22.08 17.72
C CYS A 23 12.24 21.14 17.62
N GLU A 24 12.80 20.72 18.76
CA GLU A 24 13.87 19.71 18.80
C GLU A 24 13.40 18.36 18.28
N ASP A 25 12.22 17.90 18.68
CA ASP A 25 11.62 16.65 18.19
C ASP A 25 11.42 16.72 16.65
N ILE A 26 10.91 17.83 16.13
CA ILE A 26 10.76 18.05 14.68
C ILE A 26 12.14 17.99 13.98
N LYS A 27 13.15 18.65 14.55
CA LYS A 27 14.52 18.62 14.01
C LYS A 27 15.06 17.20 13.93
N GLU A 28 14.96 16.42 15.01
CA GLU A 28 15.41 15.03 15.01
C GLU A 28 14.67 14.19 13.96
N ASN A 29 13.37 14.36 13.84
CA ASN A 29 12.55 13.65 12.88
C ASN A 29 12.92 14.00 11.44
N ILE A 30 13.22 15.27 11.14
CA ILE A 30 13.71 15.71 9.83
C ILE A 30 15.08 15.08 9.51
N ILE A 31 15.99 15.02 10.49
CA ILE A 31 17.30 14.37 10.30
C ILE A 31 17.14 12.88 9.98
N LYS A 32 16.28 12.17 10.74
CA LYS A 32 15.96 10.76 10.50
C LYS A 32 15.33 10.56 9.12
N LEU A 33 14.41 11.44 8.72
CA LEU A 33 13.75 11.40 7.42
C LEU A 33 14.74 11.60 6.26
N ASN A 34 15.61 12.61 6.35
CA ASN A 34 16.64 12.86 5.33
C ASN A 34 17.55 11.65 5.14
N LYS A 35 17.99 11.02 6.23
CA LYS A 35 18.80 9.80 6.15
C LYS A 35 18.11 8.69 5.35
N VAL A 36 16.83 8.44 5.61
CA VAL A 36 16.05 7.41 4.88
C VAL A 36 15.88 7.79 3.40
N ILE A 37 15.65 9.06 3.10
CA ILE A 37 15.54 9.55 1.72
C ILE A 37 16.86 9.39 0.98
N ASP A 38 17.99 9.72 1.61
CA ASP A 38 19.33 9.54 1.03
C ASP A 38 19.59 8.06 0.72
N GLU A 39 19.30 7.15 1.67
CA GLU A 39 19.41 5.70 1.46
C GLU A 39 18.53 5.23 0.27
N CYS A 40 17.29 5.73 0.17
CA CYS A 40 16.40 5.41 -0.94
C CYS A 40 16.90 5.96 -2.29
N ALA A 41 17.48 7.15 -2.30
CA ALA A 41 18.08 7.75 -3.48
C ALA A 41 19.29 6.93 -3.95
N GLU A 42 20.16 6.48 -3.04
CA GLU A 42 21.29 5.62 -3.37
C GLU A 42 20.83 4.28 -3.97
N ILE A 43 19.80 3.66 -3.39
CA ILE A 43 19.21 2.43 -3.93
C ILE A 43 18.70 2.66 -5.35
N ARG A 44 18.00 3.78 -5.60
CA ARG A 44 17.48 4.15 -6.92
C ARG A 44 18.59 4.39 -7.94
N GLU A 45 19.71 4.98 -7.56
CA GLU A 45 20.79 5.27 -8.52
C GLU A 45 21.69 4.07 -8.80
N LYS A 46 22.08 3.33 -7.75
CA LYS A 46 23.13 2.30 -7.84
C LYS A 46 22.59 0.89 -7.98
N HIS A 47 21.37 0.63 -7.51
CA HIS A 47 20.84 -0.72 -7.34
C HIS A 47 19.54 -0.97 -8.09
N PHE A 48 18.88 0.07 -8.65
CA PHE A 48 17.56 -0.04 -9.26
C PHE A 48 17.43 -1.15 -10.29
N ASP A 49 18.43 -1.33 -11.15
CA ASP A 49 18.40 -2.37 -12.17
C ASP A 49 18.54 -3.80 -11.63
N LYS A 50 19.05 -3.95 -10.41
CA LYS A 50 19.20 -5.24 -9.72
C LYS A 50 17.95 -5.63 -8.93
N LEU A 51 17.03 -4.69 -8.66
CA LEU A 51 15.80 -4.97 -7.92
C LEU A 51 14.79 -5.75 -8.78
N THR A 52 14.01 -6.60 -8.11
CA THR A 52 12.87 -7.27 -8.73
C THR A 52 11.81 -6.24 -9.13
N LYS A 53 10.92 -6.61 -10.05
CA LYS A 53 9.80 -5.73 -10.44
C LYS A 53 8.92 -5.35 -9.25
N GLU A 54 8.74 -6.26 -8.30
CA GLU A 54 7.94 -6.04 -7.09
C GLU A 54 8.59 -4.98 -6.20
N ASP A 55 9.89 -5.12 -5.92
CA ASP A 55 10.61 -4.18 -5.07
C ASP A 55 10.72 -2.78 -5.70
N ARG A 56 10.86 -2.69 -7.04
CA ARG A 56 10.84 -1.39 -7.74
C ARG A 56 9.52 -0.66 -7.56
N ILE A 57 8.39 -1.38 -7.62
CA ILE A 57 7.07 -0.79 -7.41
C ILE A 57 6.94 -0.29 -5.96
N GLU A 58 7.37 -1.08 -4.98
CA GLU A 58 7.34 -0.69 -3.57
C GLU A 58 8.22 0.55 -3.30
N LEU A 59 9.43 0.60 -3.86
CA LEU A 59 10.32 1.74 -3.76
C LEU A 59 9.69 3.01 -4.38
N HIS A 60 9.10 2.91 -5.57
CA HIS A 60 8.43 4.04 -6.20
C HIS A 60 7.22 4.56 -5.42
N LEU A 61 6.36 3.65 -4.92
CA LEU A 61 5.21 4.01 -4.09
C LEU A 61 5.66 4.68 -2.79
N PHE A 62 6.72 4.18 -2.17
CA PHE A 62 7.32 4.77 -0.97
C PHE A 62 7.86 6.18 -1.24
N MET A 63 8.71 6.37 -2.26
CA MET A 63 9.29 7.68 -2.59
C MET A 63 8.20 8.71 -2.92
N LEU A 64 7.19 8.31 -3.69
CA LEU A 64 6.09 9.20 -4.07
C LEU A 64 5.25 9.63 -2.85
N TYR A 65 4.98 8.70 -1.93
CA TYR A 65 4.31 9.02 -0.66
C TYR A 65 5.16 9.95 0.21
N ALA A 66 6.45 9.68 0.35
CA ALA A 66 7.38 10.50 1.12
C ALA A 66 7.46 11.93 0.57
N MET A 67 7.61 12.10 -0.75
CA MET A 67 7.65 13.42 -1.40
C MET A 67 6.37 14.23 -1.13
N ASN A 68 5.19 13.62 -1.29
CA ASN A 68 3.93 14.29 -1.01
C ASN A 68 3.72 14.58 0.47
N GLY A 69 4.23 13.71 1.35
CA GLY A 69 4.27 13.94 2.80
C GLY A 69 5.15 15.14 3.18
N CYS A 70 6.36 15.24 2.62
CA CYS A 70 7.24 16.38 2.83
C CYS A 70 6.58 17.68 2.34
N TYR A 71 5.94 17.65 1.17
CA TYR A 71 5.22 18.81 0.66
C TYR A 71 4.03 19.22 1.55
N TRP A 72 3.30 18.26 2.12
CA TRP A 72 2.26 18.51 3.12
C TRP A 72 2.81 19.24 4.35
N MET A 73 4.01 18.85 4.83
CA MET A 73 4.68 19.53 5.93
C MET A 73 5.06 20.97 5.54
N THR A 74 5.61 21.19 4.34
CA THR A 74 5.93 22.53 3.84
C THR A 74 4.72 23.44 3.77
N LEU A 75 3.56 22.94 3.33
CA LEU A 75 2.32 23.74 3.31
C LEU A 75 1.92 24.19 4.72
N ARG A 76 1.99 23.28 5.70
CA ARG A 76 1.68 23.60 7.10
C ARG A 76 2.64 24.64 7.68
N LEU A 77 3.93 24.55 7.34
CA LEU A 77 4.94 25.54 7.76
C LEU A 77 4.68 26.92 7.15
N ASN A 78 4.16 26.97 5.93
CA ASN A 78 3.75 28.21 5.26
C ASN A 78 2.38 28.74 5.74
N GLY A 79 1.76 28.12 6.75
CA GLY A 79 0.44 28.50 7.26
C GLY A 79 -0.72 28.14 6.32
N VAL A 80 -0.48 27.38 5.25
CA VAL A 80 -1.52 26.92 4.33
C VAL A 80 -2.13 25.64 4.86
N ASP A 81 -3.48 25.58 4.87
CA ASP A 81 -4.20 24.37 5.23
C ASP A 81 -4.12 23.33 4.10
N PRO A 82 -3.38 22.22 4.28
CA PRO A 82 -3.19 21.22 3.24
C PRO A 82 -4.46 20.42 2.94
N THR A 83 -5.48 20.47 3.80
CA THR A 83 -6.75 19.76 3.57
C THR A 83 -7.58 20.41 2.46
N LYS A 84 -7.37 21.70 2.22
CA LYS A 84 -7.98 22.48 1.13
C LYS A 84 -7.12 22.49 -0.14
N HIS A 85 -5.88 22.01 -0.05
CA HIS A 85 -4.93 21.97 -1.16
C HIS A 85 -5.10 20.66 -1.98
N PRO A 86 -4.90 20.68 -3.31
CA PRO A 86 -5.02 19.50 -4.17
C PRO A 86 -4.10 18.33 -3.78
N ILE A 87 -3.07 18.58 -2.97
CA ILE A 87 -2.19 17.54 -2.40
C ILE A 87 -2.96 16.44 -1.67
N LYS A 88 -4.11 16.76 -1.07
CA LYS A 88 -4.98 15.76 -0.43
C LYS A 88 -5.47 14.71 -1.42
N GLN A 89 -5.82 15.11 -2.64
CA GLN A 89 -6.24 14.20 -3.70
C GLN A 89 -5.08 13.34 -4.17
N GLU A 90 -3.87 13.92 -4.31
CA GLU A 90 -2.66 13.17 -4.68
C GLU A 90 -2.28 12.12 -3.63
N LEU A 91 -2.37 12.44 -2.34
CA LEU A 91 -2.20 11.46 -1.26
C LEU A 91 -3.23 10.33 -1.33
N HIS A 92 -4.49 10.66 -1.63
CA HIS A 92 -5.53 9.64 -1.79
C HIS A 92 -5.22 8.72 -2.98
N ARG A 93 -4.77 9.28 -4.10
CA ARG A 93 -4.41 8.54 -5.32
C ARG A 93 -3.25 7.56 -5.06
N ILE A 94 -2.25 7.98 -4.29
CA ILE A 94 -1.15 7.10 -3.89
C ILE A 94 -1.64 5.99 -2.96
N LYS A 95 -2.52 6.30 -2.01
CA LYS A 95 -3.12 5.31 -1.11
C LYS A 95 -3.90 4.25 -1.89
N GLU A 96 -4.65 4.64 -2.92
CA GLU A 96 -5.33 3.71 -3.81
C GLU A 96 -4.33 2.82 -4.58
N ALA A 97 -3.24 3.39 -5.08
CA ALA A 97 -2.19 2.62 -5.75
C ALA A 97 -1.53 1.60 -4.81
N MET A 98 -1.25 1.98 -3.56
CA MET A 98 -0.73 1.06 -2.53
C MET A 98 -1.72 -0.06 -2.19
N LEU A 99 -3.01 0.26 -2.11
CA LEU A 99 -4.05 -0.75 -1.85
C LEU A 99 -4.15 -1.76 -3.00
N ARG A 100 -4.13 -1.28 -4.25
CA ARG A 100 -4.11 -2.15 -5.44
C ARG A 100 -2.87 -3.03 -5.46
N TRP A 101 -1.70 -2.47 -5.14
CA TRP A 101 -0.46 -3.25 -5.04
C TRP A 101 -0.57 -4.36 -4.00
N LYS A 102 -1.10 -4.04 -2.81
CA LYS A 102 -1.34 -5.03 -1.75
C LYS A 102 -2.27 -6.16 -2.21
N GLN A 103 -3.36 -5.83 -2.91
CA GLN A 103 -4.27 -6.84 -3.46
C GLN A 103 -3.57 -7.77 -4.47
N ILE A 104 -2.73 -7.22 -5.35
CA ILE A 104 -1.94 -8.02 -6.30
C ILE A 104 -0.99 -8.98 -5.58
N LYS A 105 -0.31 -8.49 -4.52
CA LYS A 105 0.59 -9.31 -3.70
C LYS A 105 -0.16 -10.43 -2.97
N GLU A 106 -1.36 -10.15 -2.46
CA GLU A 106 -2.23 -11.14 -1.82
C GLU A 106 -2.78 -12.17 -2.81
N LEU A 107 -3.12 -11.78 -4.04
CA LEU A 107 -3.57 -12.69 -5.09
C LEU A 107 -2.52 -13.76 -5.41
N LYS A 108 -1.23 -13.41 -5.35
CA LYS A 108 -0.12 -14.36 -5.56
C LYS A 108 -0.06 -15.45 -4.50
N ASN A 109 -0.47 -15.14 -3.27
CA ASN A 109 -0.43 -16.04 -2.11
C ASN A 109 -1.75 -16.76 -1.84
N ARG A 110 -2.80 -16.48 -2.63
CA ARG A 110 -4.13 -17.09 -2.44
C ARG A 110 -4.08 -18.59 -2.75
N PRO A 111 -4.74 -19.46 -1.93
CA PRO A 111 -4.90 -20.87 -2.28
C PRO A 111 -5.53 -21.00 -3.66
N LYS A 112 -4.87 -21.77 -4.53
CA LYS A 112 -5.38 -22.08 -5.87
C LYS A 112 -6.38 -23.22 -5.75
N VAL A 113 -7.54 -23.07 -6.40
CA VAL A 113 -8.51 -24.16 -6.48
C VAL A 113 -7.90 -25.30 -7.28
N ASP A 114 -7.96 -26.53 -6.74
CA ASP A 114 -7.62 -27.73 -7.48
C ASP A 114 -8.69 -27.98 -8.55
N LYS A 115 -8.34 -27.61 -9.78
CA LYS A 115 -9.23 -27.75 -10.95
C LYS A 115 -9.52 -29.22 -11.26
N GLU A 116 -8.61 -30.14 -10.95
CA GLU A 116 -8.82 -31.56 -11.20
C GLU A 116 -9.82 -32.14 -10.20
N ALA A 117 -9.66 -31.84 -8.91
CA ALA A 117 -10.63 -32.22 -7.89
C ALA A 117 -12.02 -31.65 -8.19
N ALA A 118 -12.11 -30.37 -8.58
CA ALA A 118 -13.37 -29.75 -8.99
C ALA A 118 -14.02 -30.47 -10.19
N LYS A 119 -13.23 -30.85 -11.21
CA LYS A 119 -13.73 -31.65 -12.35
C LYS A 119 -14.25 -33.01 -11.90
N ARG A 120 -13.60 -33.68 -10.94
CA ARG A 120 -14.06 -34.96 -10.39
C ARG A 120 -15.38 -34.81 -9.64
N PHE A 121 -15.53 -33.76 -8.82
CA PHE A 121 -16.79 -33.47 -8.13
C PHE A 121 -17.92 -33.20 -9.12
N ILE A 122 -17.68 -32.40 -10.15
CA ILE A 122 -18.68 -32.10 -11.18
C ILE A 122 -19.05 -33.38 -11.96
N ARG A 123 -18.06 -34.18 -12.37
CA ARG A 123 -18.31 -35.43 -13.12
C ARG A 123 -19.09 -36.45 -12.29
N SER A 124 -18.76 -36.59 -11.01
CA SER A 124 -19.49 -37.47 -10.09
C SER A 124 -20.91 -36.97 -9.85
N GLY A 125 -21.09 -35.66 -9.63
CA GLY A 125 -22.41 -35.06 -9.42
C GLY A 125 -23.33 -35.08 -10.65
N LEU A 126 -22.76 -35.11 -11.86
CA LEU A 126 -23.49 -35.24 -13.12
C LEU A 126 -23.65 -36.71 -13.59
N TRP A 127 -23.09 -37.68 -12.86
CA TRP A 127 -23.18 -39.08 -13.24
C TRP A 127 -24.54 -39.65 -12.80
N ASP A 128 -25.31 -40.16 -13.76
CA ASP A 128 -26.59 -40.84 -13.52
C ASP A 128 -26.40 -42.33 -13.88
N PRO A 129 -26.60 -43.28 -12.95
CA PRO A 129 -26.46 -44.71 -13.24
C PRO A 129 -27.36 -45.22 -14.37
N LYS A 130 -28.41 -44.46 -14.77
CA LYS A 130 -29.29 -44.79 -15.91
C LYS A 130 -28.73 -44.40 -17.28
N SER A 131 -27.61 -43.67 -17.36
CA SER A 131 -26.98 -43.28 -18.64
C SER A 131 -26.02 -44.32 -19.20
N ASP A 132 -25.59 -45.29 -18.40
CA ASP A 132 -24.68 -46.38 -18.83
C ASP A 132 -25.43 -47.61 -19.38
N GLU A 133 -26.78 -47.57 -19.41
CA GLU A 133 -27.57 -48.55 -20.17
C GLU A 133 -27.56 -48.20 -21.66
N PRO A 134 -27.27 -49.16 -22.56
CA PRO A 134 -27.28 -48.92 -24.00
C PRO A 134 -28.70 -48.61 -24.48
N GLY A 135 -29.08 -47.33 -24.49
CA GLY A 135 -30.38 -46.86 -24.99
C GLY A 135 -30.94 -45.57 -24.37
N CYS A 136 -30.36 -45.00 -23.30
CA CYS A 136 -30.97 -43.88 -22.59
C CYS A 136 -30.28 -42.53 -22.88
N SER A 137 -30.89 -41.68 -23.71
CA SER A 137 -30.40 -40.33 -24.00
C SER A 137 -30.60 -39.38 -22.81
N VAL A 138 -29.50 -38.78 -22.34
CA VAL A 138 -29.46 -37.86 -21.20
C VAL A 138 -30.06 -36.50 -21.57
N ASN A 139 -31.35 -36.30 -21.29
CA ASN A 139 -31.99 -34.99 -21.24
C ASN A 139 -33.25 -35.04 -20.35
N LYS A 140 -33.10 -35.13 -19.03
CA LYS A 140 -34.20 -34.89 -18.08
C LYS A 140 -34.01 -33.52 -17.43
N LYS A 141 -34.87 -32.57 -17.80
CA LYS A 141 -35.02 -31.28 -17.09
C LYS A 141 -35.46 -31.58 -15.66
N MET A 142 -34.59 -31.31 -14.67
CA MET A 142 -34.99 -31.30 -13.27
C MET A 142 -35.84 -30.04 -13.04
N LYS A 143 -37.13 -30.21 -12.71
CA LYS A 143 -37.94 -29.15 -12.13
C LYS A 143 -37.59 -29.08 -10.65
N PHE A 144 -37.13 -27.91 -10.21
CA PHE A 144 -37.03 -27.59 -8.80
C PHE A 144 -38.43 -27.12 -8.35
N GLU A 145 -38.91 -27.65 -7.23
CA GLU A 145 -40.12 -27.14 -6.57
C GLU A 145 -39.74 -25.88 -5.81
N ASP A 146 -40.49 -24.81 -6.06
CA ASP A 146 -40.35 -23.52 -5.38
C ASP A 146 -41.07 -23.60 -4.02
N ASP A 147 -40.29 -23.65 -2.94
CA ASP A 147 -40.73 -23.32 -1.56
C ASP A 147 -40.32 -21.90 -1.20
#